data_AF-A0A9E1FA03-F1
#
_entry.id   AF-A0A9E1FA03-F1
#
_cell.length_a   1.000
_cell.length_b   1.000
_cell.length_c   1.000
_cell.angle_alpha   90.00
_cell.angle_beta   90.00
_cell.angle_gamma   90.00
#
_symmetry.space_group_name_H-M   'P 1'
#
loop_
_entity.id
_entity.type
_entity.pdbx_description
1 polymer ?
#
loop_
_entity_poly.entity_id
_entity_poly.type
_entity_poly.pdbx_seq_one_letter_code
_entity_poly.pdbx_strand_id
1 'polypeptide(L)'
;MIDRILIKDYLNFKNVELNFKEGLSVFTGVSGAGKSVLMSAIMAVFGLKDSEARLIEADVEHKFELDEFGIENEEVNIFKLLKDKSTRYFINQQAISK
;
A
#
# COMPACT_ATOMS: atom_id res chain seq x y z
N MET A 1 2.40 11.00 5.92
CA MET A 1 1.80 9.90 6.72
C MET A 1 1.05 8.98 5.75
N ILE A 2 0.78 7.71 6.04
CA ILE A 2 -0.17 6.97 5.18
C ILE A 2 -1.56 7.50 5.51
N ASP A 3 -2.22 8.10 4.54
CA ASP A 3 -3.54 8.72 4.72
C ASP A 3 -4.65 7.79 4.30
N ARG A 4 -4.38 6.94 3.30
CA ARG A 4 -5.32 5.94 2.80
C ARG A 4 -4.60 4.67 2.40
N ILE A 5 -5.27 3.53 2.61
CA ILE A 5 -4.90 2.27 1.99
C ILE A 5 -6.13 1.59 1.38
N LEU A 6 -5.99 1.13 0.15
CA LEU A 6 -6.97 0.35 -0.59
C LEU A 6 -6.36 -1.03 -0.90
N ILE A 7 -7.10 -2.10 -0.60
CA ILE A 7 -6.71 -3.48 -0.85
C ILE A 7 -7.83 -4.18 -1.61
N LYS A 8 -7.51 -4.78 -2.76
CA LYS A 8 -8.46 -5.59 -3.55
C LYS A 8 -7.93 -7.00 -3.78
N ASP A 9 -8.86 -7.95 -3.68
CA ASP A 9 -8.65 -9.38 -3.90
C ASP A 9 -7.40 -9.92 -3.17
N TYR A 10 -7.42 -9.88 -1.83
CA TYR A 10 -6.35 -10.41 -0.98
C TYR A 10 -6.89 -11.27 0.18
N LEU A 11 -6.78 -12.59 0.04
CA LEU A 11 -7.32 -13.56 0.99
C LEU A 11 -8.81 -13.26 1.28
N ASN A 12 -9.15 -12.90 2.53
CA ASN A 12 -10.52 -12.60 2.95
C ASN A 12 -10.96 -11.17 2.57
N PHE A 13 -10.06 -10.32 2.11
CA PHE A 13 -10.37 -8.96 1.67
C PHE A 13 -10.73 -8.94 0.20
N LYS A 14 -12.02 -8.86 -0.12
CA LYS A 14 -12.48 -8.60 -1.51
C LYS A 14 -12.17 -7.16 -1.92
N ASN A 15 -12.59 -6.21 -1.09
CA ASN A 15 -12.33 -4.79 -1.26
C ASN A 15 -12.37 -4.13 0.12
N VAL A 16 -11.24 -3.57 0.56
CA VAL A 16 -11.11 -2.87 1.84
C VAL A 16 -10.43 -1.54 1.59
N GLU A 17 -11.02 -0.48 2.10
CA GLU A 17 -10.47 0.87 2.06
C GLU A 17 -10.47 1.44 3.47
N LEU A 18 -9.31 1.93 3.92
CA LEU A 18 -9.14 2.54 5.23
C LEU A 18 -8.55 3.93 5.04
N ASN A 19 -9.10 4.90 5.75
CA ASN A 19 -8.58 6.27 5.82
C ASN A 19 -8.02 6.48 7.23
N PHE A 20 -6.75 6.82 7.31
CA PHE A 20 -6.04 7.08 8.54
C PHE A 20 -6.18 8.54 8.93
N LYS A 21 -6.01 8.79 10.23
CA LYS A 21 -5.91 10.12 10.81
C LYS A 21 -4.67 10.17 11.66
N GLU A 22 -4.15 11.37 11.87
CA GLU A 22 -3.01 11.60 12.74
C GLU A 22 -3.14 10.89 14.09
N GLY A 23 -2.00 10.42 14.60
CA GLY A 23 -1.92 9.69 15.86
C GLY A 23 -1.87 8.18 15.67
N LEU A 24 -2.41 7.45 16.66
CA LEU A 24 -2.29 6.00 16.75
C LEU A 24 -3.53 5.29 16.19
N SER A 25 -3.33 4.50 15.15
CA SER A 25 -4.35 3.56 14.67
C SER A 25 -4.19 2.19 15.34
N VAL A 26 -5.26 1.70 15.97
CA VAL A 26 -5.26 0.42 16.68
C VAL A 26 -6.17 -0.58 15.97
N PHE A 27 -5.60 -1.69 15.51
CA PHE A 27 -6.34 -2.78 14.89
C PHE A 27 -6.57 -3.92 15.89
N THR A 28 -7.83 -4.16 16.25
CA THR A 28 -8.24 -5.21 17.18
C THR A 28 -9.14 -6.24 16.50
N GLY A 29 -9.41 -7.36 17.17
CA GLY A 29 -10.29 -8.42 16.68
C GLY A 29 -9.79 -9.81 17.07
N VAL A 30 -10.64 -10.82 16.88
CA VAL A 30 -10.32 -12.22 17.21
C VAL A 30 -9.13 -12.77 16.39
N SER A 31 -8.57 -13.91 16.81
CA SER A 31 -7.58 -14.63 16.00
C SER A 31 -8.18 -14.98 14.64
N GLY A 32 -7.39 -14.87 13.56
CA GLY A 32 -7.87 -15.11 12.20
C GLY A 32 -8.69 -13.98 11.56
N ALA A 33 -9.00 -12.88 12.28
CA ALA A 33 -9.77 -11.75 11.75
C ALA A 33 -9.09 -10.95 10.61
N GLY A 34 -7.86 -11.32 10.21
CA GLY A 34 -7.14 -10.65 9.10
C GLY A 34 -6.19 -9.53 9.52
N LYS A 35 -5.94 -9.29 10.81
CA LYS A 35 -5.02 -8.24 11.29
C LYS A 35 -3.61 -8.34 10.69
N SER A 36 -3.00 -9.53 10.73
CA SER A 36 -1.65 -9.73 10.15
C SER A 36 -1.64 -9.68 8.62
N VAL A 37 -2.77 -10.01 7.98
CA VAL A 37 -2.95 -9.89 6.53
C VAL A 37 -2.99 -8.42 6.15
N LEU A 38 -3.74 -7.59 6.88
CA LEU A 38 -3.78 -6.15 6.70
C LEU A 38 -2.39 -5.52 6.84
N MET A 39 -1.66 -5.87 7.91
CA MET A 39 -0.27 -5.40 8.10
C MET A 39 0.65 -5.85 6.96
N SER A 40 0.48 -7.09 6.48
CA SER A 40 1.26 -7.60 5.34
C SER A 40 0.98 -6.80 4.06
N ALA A 41 -0.27 -6.40 3.82
CA ALA A 41 -0.62 -5.57 2.68
C ALA A 41 0.00 -4.16 2.77
N ILE A 42 -0.05 -3.53 3.96
CA ILE A 42 0.60 -2.23 4.20
C ILE A 42 2.10 -2.33 3.92
N MET A 43 2.78 -3.37 4.40
CA MET A 43 4.21 -3.55 4.11
C MET A 43 4.48 -3.84 2.62
N ALA A 44 3.59 -4.60 1.98
CA ALA A 44 3.78 -5.04 0.61
C ALA A 44 3.72 -3.89 -0.40
N VAL A 45 2.85 -2.87 -0.21
CA VAL A 45 2.78 -1.75 -1.15
C VAL A 45 4.10 -0.95 -1.24
N PHE A 46 4.90 -0.97 -0.18
CA PHE A 46 6.24 -0.37 -0.12
C PHE A 46 7.37 -1.35 -0.45
N GLY A 47 7.06 -2.54 -0.98
CA GLY A 47 8.07 -3.54 -1.33
C GLY A 47 8.72 -4.23 -0.13
N LEU A 48 8.25 -4.02 1.10
CA LEU A 48 8.85 -4.63 2.30
C LEU A 48 8.43 -6.08 2.53
N LYS A 49 7.39 -6.54 1.82
CA LYS A 49 6.90 -7.92 1.87
C LYS A 49 6.28 -8.32 0.54
N ASP A 50 6.33 -9.59 0.20
CA ASP A 50 5.60 -10.09 -0.97
C ASP A 50 4.11 -10.24 -0.67
N SER A 51 3.28 -10.07 -1.70
CA SER A 51 1.84 -10.17 -1.60
C SER A 51 1.23 -10.86 -2.82
N GLU A 52 0.17 -11.61 -2.56
CA GLU A 52 -0.71 -12.23 -3.55
C GLU A 52 -1.95 -11.37 -3.83
N ALA A 53 -2.06 -10.19 -3.21
CA ALA A 53 -3.13 -9.24 -3.49
C ALA A 53 -3.11 -8.83 -4.96
N ARG A 54 -4.29 -8.73 -5.59
CA ARG A 54 -4.39 -8.20 -6.96
C ARG A 54 -4.00 -6.73 -7.01
N LEU A 55 -4.45 -5.93 -6.04
CA LEU A 55 -4.14 -4.50 -5.96
C LEU A 55 -3.97 -4.08 -4.51
N ILE A 56 -2.92 -3.32 -4.23
CA ILE A 56 -2.79 -2.51 -3.03
C ILE A 56 -2.40 -1.10 -3.47
N GLU A 57 -3.09 -0.09 -3.00
CA GLU A 57 -2.76 1.33 -3.19
C GLU A 57 -2.64 2.01 -1.83
N ALA A 58 -1.64 2.87 -1.67
CA ALA A 58 -1.48 3.70 -0.49
C ALA A 58 -1.20 5.14 -0.90
N ASP A 59 -1.98 6.06 -0.31
CA ASP A 59 -1.82 7.50 -0.49
C ASP A 59 -0.99 8.00 0.69
N VAL A 60 0.09 8.73 0.39
CA VAL A 60 1.08 9.17 1.38
C VAL A 60 1.40 10.64 1.20
N GLU A 61 0.90 11.48 2.09
CA GLU A 61 1.29 12.88 2.21
C GLU A 61 2.66 12.97 2.91
N HIS A 62 3.72 12.85 2.11
CA HIS A 62 5.10 13.01 2.54
C HIS A 62 5.98 13.32 1.33
N LYS A 63 6.93 14.24 1.49
CA LYS A 63 7.95 14.51 0.46
C LYS A 63 9.11 13.53 0.62
N PHE A 64 9.30 12.68 -0.38
CA PHE A 64 10.36 11.68 -0.44
C PHE A 64 11.54 12.16 -1.29
N GLU A 65 12.72 11.58 -1.10
CA GLU A 65 13.92 11.81 -1.94
C GLU A 65 13.83 11.03 -3.27
N LEU A 66 12.72 11.21 -4.00
CA LEU A 66 12.42 10.49 -5.25
C LEU A 66 13.15 11.05 -6.48
N ASP A 67 13.64 12.29 -6.39
CA ASP A 67 14.31 12.98 -7.48
C ASP A 67 15.56 12.22 -7.97
N GLU A 68 16.25 11.51 -7.06
CA GLU A 68 17.40 10.65 -7.40
C GLU A 68 17.03 9.48 -8.33
N PHE A 69 15.76 9.09 -8.32
CA PHE A 69 15.19 8.04 -9.16
C PHE A 69 14.43 8.58 -10.37
N GLY A 70 14.47 9.91 -10.59
CA GLY A 70 13.75 10.57 -11.68
C GLY A 70 12.23 10.48 -11.55
N ILE A 71 11.72 10.46 -10.31
CA ILE A 71 10.29 10.45 -10.02
C ILE A 71 9.94 11.75 -9.30
N GLU A 72 8.98 12.49 -9.86
CA GLU A 72 8.51 13.74 -9.26
C GLU A 72 7.60 13.45 -8.05
N ASN A 73 7.76 14.24 -7.00
CA ASN A 73 6.85 14.22 -5.87
C ASN A 73 5.54 14.94 -6.21
N GLU A 74 4.43 14.38 -5.73
CA GLU A 74 3.12 15.04 -5.72
C GLU A 74 2.80 15.58 -4.31
N GLU A 75 1.72 16.36 -4.16
CA GLU A 75 1.20 16.74 -2.83
C GLU A 75 0.86 15.48 -2.02
N VAL A 76 0.28 14.47 -2.68
CA VAL A 76 0.02 13.14 -2.13
C VAL A 76 0.64 12.12 -3.07
N ASN A 77 1.66 11.41 -2.60
CA ASN A 77 2.31 10.38 -3.39
C ASN A 77 1.52 9.08 -3.34
N ILE A 78 1.30 8.45 -4.50
CA ILE A 78 0.52 7.21 -4.61
C ILE A 78 1.45 6.04 -4.84
N PHE A 79 1.56 5.16 -3.84
CA PHE A 79 2.26 3.88 -3.95
C PHE A 79 1.29 2.80 -4.38
N LYS A 80 1.68 1.97 -5.34
CA LYS A 80 0.81 0.94 -5.88
C LYS A 80 1.55 -0.36 -6.13
N LEU A 81 0.96 -1.44 -5.64
CA LEU A 81 1.27 -2.81 -6.01
C LEU A 81 0.12 -3.34 -6.87
N LEU A 82 0.42 -3.77 -8.09
CA LEU A 82 -0.54 -4.42 -8.97
C LEU A 82 -0.01 -5.80 -9.36
N LYS A 83 -0.80 -6.83 -9.10
CA LYS A 83 -0.52 -8.20 -9.52
C LYS A 83 -1.51 -8.65 -10.59
N ASP A 84 -0.95 -8.96 -11.75
CA ASP A 84 -1.65 -9.65 -12.84
C ASP A 84 -0.92 -10.98 -13.10
N LYS A 85 0.01 -11.04 -14.06
CA LYS A 85 0.92 -12.19 -14.23
C LYS A 85 2.09 -12.18 -13.23
N SER A 86 2.60 -10.99 -12.93
CA SER A 86 3.66 -10.73 -11.97
C SER A 86 3.31 -9.48 -11.15
N THR A 87 3.96 -9.35 -10.01
CA THR A 87 3.84 -8.16 -9.17
C THR A 87 4.61 -7.01 -9.80
N ARG A 88 3.95 -5.87 -9.98
CA ARG A 88 4.54 -4.62 -10.46
C ARG A 88 4.28 -3.52 -9.45
N TYR A 89 5.26 -2.63 -9.30
CA TYR A 89 5.22 -1.51 -8.38
C TYR A 89 5.15 -0.20 -9.16
N PHE A 90 4.44 0.77 -8.60
CA PHE A 90 4.36 2.11 -9.14
C PHE A 90 4.42 3.15 -8.02
N ILE A 91 5.00 4.30 -8.33
CA ILE A 91 4.90 5.54 -7.57
C ILE A 91 4.40 6.60 -8.55
N ASN A 92 3.32 7.32 -8.23
CA ASN A 92 2.78 8.41 -9.07
C ASN A 92 2.56 7.98 -10.54
N GLN A 93 1.98 6.78 -10.72
CA GLN A 93 1.73 6.14 -12.02
C GLN A 93 2.98 5.71 -12.81
N GLN A 94 4.19 6.03 -12.34
CA GLN A 94 5.44 5.57 -12.93
C GLN A 94 5.80 4.19 -12.40
N ALA A 95 6.07 3.25 -13.30
CA ALA A 95 6.49 1.90 -12.93
C ALA A 95 7.91 1.91 -12.36
N ILE A 96 8.11 1.20 -11.26
CA ILE A 96 9.40 1.08 -10.58
C ILE A 96 9.77 -0.38 -10.34
N SER A 97 11.07 -0.66 -10.23
CA SER A 97 11.55 -1.92 -9.67
C SER A 97 11.38 -1.91 -8.15
N LYS A 98 11.20 -3.11 -7.58
CA LYS A 98 11.30 -3.32 -6.14
C LYS A 98 12.74 -3.10 -5.67
#